data_AF-A0A9W9U6A1-F1
#
_entry.id   AF-A0A9W9U6A1-F1
#
_cell.length_a   1.000
_cell.length_b   1.000
_cell.length_c   1.000
_cell.angle_alpha   90.00
_cell.angle_beta   90.00
_cell.angle_gamma   90.00
#
_symmetry.space_group_name_H-M   'P 1'
#
loop_
_entity.id
_entity.type
_entity.pdbx_description
1 polymer ?
#
loop_
_entity_poly.entity_id
_entity_poly.type
_entity_poly.pdbx_seq_one_letter_code
_entity_poly.pdbx_strand_id
1 'polypeptide(L)'
;MQIITTKTLGEKPSNAINDIDGGSGDINDGLGGGYVWLCPIWTEVKSHAISEIRLRIQSHADSDFQDLAYGAGGDYRYLISIRDDEQKISSISLVRRKDSFDSGDIRQLGYNGWTEDINQDRGGAYLRLVWTLE
;
A
#
# COMPACT_ATOMS: atom_id res chain seq x y z
N MET A 1 3.00 3.27 9.01
CA MET A 1 1.84 3.48 8.12
C MET A 1 0.57 3.36 8.94
N GLN A 2 -0.38 4.28 8.82
CA GLN A 2 -1.73 4.09 9.36
C GLN A 2 -2.65 3.59 8.25
N ILE A 3 -3.52 2.63 8.56
CA ILE A 3 -4.56 2.14 7.65
C ILE A 3 -5.90 2.69 8.15
N ILE A 4 -6.65 3.36 7.28
CA ILE A 4 -7.94 3.97 7.63
C ILE A 4 -9.01 3.37 6.71
N THR A 5 -10.11 2.89 7.30
CA THR A 5 -11.27 2.38 6.57
C THR A 5 -12.42 3.37 6.67
N THR A 6 -13.05 3.74 5.54
CA THR A 6 -14.21 4.64 5.51
C THR A 6 -15.40 4.01 4.81
N LYS A 7 -16.60 4.58 5.04
CA LYS A 7 -17.84 4.10 4.42
C LYS A 7 -18.10 4.75 3.07
N THR A 8 -17.59 5.96 2.88
CA THR A 8 -17.78 6.75 1.66
C THR A 8 -16.45 7.31 1.15
N LEU A 9 -16.41 7.59 -0.15
CA LEU A 9 -15.26 8.21 -0.81
C LEU A 9 -14.95 9.62 -0.28
N GLY A 10 -15.97 10.37 0.14
CA GLY A 10 -15.81 11.74 0.65
C GLY A 10 -15.11 11.83 2.00
N GLU A 11 -14.96 10.71 2.71
CA GLU A 11 -14.25 10.61 3.98
C GLU A 11 -12.75 10.30 3.81
N LYS A 12 -12.24 10.28 2.55
CA LYS A 12 -10.83 10.05 2.25
C LYS A 12 -9.94 10.98 3.10
N PRO A 13 -8.99 10.44 3.89
CA PRO A 13 -8.02 11.24 4.62
C PRO A 13 -7.16 12.10 3.69
N SER A 14 -6.89 13.35 4.09
CA SER A 14 -6.12 14.30 3.26
C SER A 14 -4.68 13.87 3.01
N ASN A 15 -4.09 13.08 3.92
CA ASN A 15 -2.75 12.51 3.80
C ASN A 15 -2.73 11.09 3.20
N ALA A 16 -3.86 10.59 2.68
CA ALA A 16 -3.88 9.29 2.02
C ALA A 16 -2.99 9.29 0.77
N ILE A 17 -2.26 8.19 0.58
CA ILE A 17 -1.40 7.99 -0.59
C ILE A 17 -2.27 7.96 -1.86
N ASN A 18 -1.77 8.62 -2.90
CA ASN A 18 -2.41 8.62 -4.22
C ASN A 18 -1.67 7.68 -5.17
N ASP A 19 -2.40 7.25 -6.19
CA ASP A 19 -1.81 6.63 -7.36
C ASP A 19 -1.08 7.66 -8.20
N ILE A 20 0.10 7.31 -8.69
CA ILE A 20 0.93 8.21 -9.50
C ILE A 20 0.35 8.49 -10.89
N ASP A 21 -0.45 7.55 -11.42
CA ASP A 21 -1.07 7.64 -12.74
C ASP A 21 -2.45 8.33 -12.66
N GLY A 22 -2.80 8.93 -11.51
CA GLY A 22 -4.05 9.67 -11.29
C GLY A 22 -5.26 8.80 -10.99
N GLY A 23 -5.08 7.50 -10.77
CA GLY A 23 -6.10 6.57 -10.36
C GLY A 23 -6.55 6.72 -8.90
N SER A 24 -7.43 5.82 -8.47
CA SER A 24 -7.93 5.80 -7.10
C SER A 24 -6.85 5.35 -6.11
N GLY A 25 -6.71 6.10 -5.01
CA GLY A 25 -5.89 5.71 -3.85
C GLY A 25 -6.58 4.75 -2.88
N ASP A 26 -7.85 4.39 -3.14
CA ASP A 26 -8.55 3.35 -2.38
C ASP A 26 -7.95 2.00 -2.76
N ILE A 27 -7.48 1.23 -1.78
CA ILE A 27 -6.93 -0.12 -2.02
C ILE A 27 -7.98 -1.05 -2.62
N ASN A 28 -9.25 -0.91 -2.23
CA ASN A 28 -10.37 -1.74 -2.70
C ASN A 28 -11.09 -1.19 -3.94
N ASP A 29 -10.53 -0.18 -4.61
CA ASP A 29 -11.17 0.39 -5.80
C ASP A 29 -11.50 -0.68 -6.85
N GLY A 30 -12.78 -0.74 -7.23
CA GLY A 30 -13.33 -1.72 -8.17
C GLY A 30 -13.64 -3.11 -7.60
N LEU A 31 -13.40 -3.36 -6.31
CA LEU A 31 -13.50 -4.69 -5.69
C LEU A 31 -14.67 -4.80 -4.69
N GLY A 32 -15.36 -3.69 -4.42
CA GLY A 32 -16.43 -3.61 -3.43
C GLY A 32 -15.90 -3.51 -2.00
N GLY A 33 -16.78 -3.66 -1.01
CA GLY A 33 -16.41 -3.51 0.40
C GLY A 33 -16.30 -2.06 0.86
N GLY A 34 -15.52 -1.84 1.92
CA GLY A 34 -15.22 -0.49 2.42
C GLY A 34 -14.01 0.12 1.71
N TYR A 35 -13.93 1.45 1.74
CA TYR A 35 -12.77 2.18 1.21
C TYR A 35 -11.61 2.05 2.19
N VAL A 36 -10.42 1.73 1.69
CA VAL A 36 -9.22 1.52 2.49
C VAL A 36 -8.14 2.48 2.02
N TRP A 37 -7.62 3.28 2.96
CA TRP A 37 -6.65 4.33 2.70
C TRP A 37 -5.35 4.05 3.45
N LEU A 38 -4.22 4.21 2.76
CA LEU A 38 -2.89 4.16 3.37
C LEU A 38 -2.43 5.58 3.69
N CYS A 39 -2.16 5.85 4.96
CA CYS A 39 -1.84 7.18 5.47
C CYS A 39 -0.44 7.16 6.13
N PRO A 40 0.62 7.63 5.44
CA PRO A 40 1.95 7.69 6.02
C PRO A 40 2.00 8.65 7.20
N ILE A 41 2.83 8.27 8.17
CA ILE A 41 3.21 9.13 9.30
C ILE A 41 4.73 9.30 9.15
N TRP A 42 5.14 10.52 8.79
CA TRP A 42 6.53 10.86 8.57
C TRP A 42 7.23 11.23 9.89
N THR A 43 8.54 11.00 9.95
CA THR A 43 9.35 11.33 11.11
C THR A 43 10.76 11.69 10.68
N GLU A 44 11.33 12.69 11.34
CA GLU A 44 12.75 13.07 11.20
C GLU A 44 13.67 12.22 12.09
N VAL A 45 13.11 11.41 12.99
CA VAL A 45 13.88 10.54 13.89
C VAL A 45 14.23 9.26 13.14
N LYS A 46 15.47 9.17 12.64
CA LYS A 46 15.94 8.06 11.80
C LYS A 46 15.66 6.67 12.39
N SER A 47 15.78 6.48 13.70
CA SER A 47 15.52 5.19 14.37
C SER A 47 14.04 4.80 14.43
N HIS A 48 13.12 5.74 14.20
CA HIS A 48 11.68 5.49 14.12
C HIS A 48 11.22 5.30 12.67
N ALA A 49 12.01 5.77 11.71
CA ALA A 49 11.72 5.69 10.28
C ALA A 49 11.78 4.23 9.79
N ILE A 50 10.95 3.94 8.80
CA ILE A 50 10.81 2.62 8.18
C ILE A 50 11.81 2.53 7.02
N SER A 51 12.42 1.37 6.83
CA SER A 51 13.32 1.07 5.70
C SER A 51 12.65 0.22 4.61
N GLU A 52 11.71 -0.64 5.00
CA GLU A 52 11.03 -1.56 4.08
C GLU A 52 9.56 -1.76 4.48
N ILE A 53 8.71 -2.01 3.48
CA ILE A 53 7.32 -2.43 3.68
C ILE A 53 7.11 -3.76 2.97
N ARG A 54 6.65 -4.80 3.69
CA ARG A 54 6.31 -6.10 3.10
C ARG A 54 4.81 -6.33 3.07
N LEU A 55 4.34 -6.94 2.00
CA LEU A 55 2.98 -7.46 1.91
C LEU A 55 2.95 -8.89 2.45
N ARG A 56 1.97 -9.17 3.31
CA ARG A 56 1.66 -10.54 3.76
C ARG A 56 0.21 -10.84 3.41
N ILE A 57 -0.02 -11.87 2.60
CA ILE A 57 -1.34 -12.40 2.25
C ILE A 57 -1.50 -13.77 2.93
N GLN A 58 -2.64 -14.01 3.59
CA GLN A 58 -2.89 -15.24 4.34
C GLN A 58 -4.38 -15.56 4.47
N SER A 59 -4.71 -16.85 4.59
CA SER A 59 -6.09 -17.34 4.65
C SER A 59 -6.79 -17.15 6.00
N HIS A 60 -6.05 -16.76 7.05
CA HIS A 60 -6.59 -16.57 8.39
C HIS A 60 -6.37 -15.14 8.85
N ALA A 61 -7.37 -14.58 9.54
CA ALA A 61 -7.25 -13.23 10.11
C ALA A 61 -6.13 -13.18 11.16
N ASP A 62 -5.37 -12.10 11.12
CA ASP A 62 -4.44 -11.69 12.16
C ASP A 62 -5.01 -10.44 12.84
N SER A 63 -5.35 -10.56 14.12
CA SER A 63 -5.97 -9.47 14.91
C SER A 63 -5.00 -8.33 15.22
N ASP A 64 -3.70 -8.56 15.06
CA ASP A 64 -2.68 -7.55 15.35
C ASP A 64 -2.54 -6.52 14.21
N PHE A 65 -3.18 -6.80 13.05
CA PHE A 65 -3.06 -5.98 11.86
C PHE A 65 -4.43 -5.61 11.28
N GLN A 66 -4.50 -4.42 10.70
CA GLN A 66 -5.67 -4.00 9.94
C GLN A 66 -5.63 -4.62 8.55
N ASP A 67 -6.66 -5.38 8.20
CA ASP A 67 -6.80 -6.01 6.90
C ASP A 67 -7.11 -4.98 5.80
N LEU A 68 -6.35 -5.03 4.70
CA LEU A 68 -6.61 -4.19 3.53
C LEU A 68 -7.76 -4.70 2.67
N ALA A 69 -8.24 -5.93 2.89
CA ALA A 69 -9.40 -6.51 2.21
C ALA A 69 -10.75 -6.11 2.82
N TYR A 70 -10.77 -5.10 3.68
CA TYR A 70 -11.93 -4.81 4.53
C TYR A 70 -13.27 -4.77 3.78
N GLY A 71 -14.09 -5.80 3.99
CA GLY A 71 -15.41 -5.97 3.37
C GLY A 71 -15.42 -6.36 1.88
N ALA A 72 -14.25 -6.48 1.23
CA ALA A 72 -14.11 -6.86 -0.18
C ALA A 72 -13.95 -8.39 -0.36
N GLY A 73 -13.61 -9.12 0.71
CA GLY A 73 -13.39 -10.56 0.67
C GLY A 73 -12.03 -10.99 0.10
N GLY A 74 -11.87 -12.30 -0.09
CA GLY A 74 -10.58 -12.93 -0.41
C GLY A 74 -9.70 -13.14 0.83
N ASP A 75 -8.46 -13.58 0.61
CA ASP A 75 -7.47 -13.75 1.66
C ASP A 75 -7.13 -12.43 2.35
N TYR A 76 -6.89 -12.48 3.66
CA TYR A 76 -6.51 -11.31 4.44
C TYR A 76 -5.13 -10.80 4.02
N ARG A 77 -4.95 -9.48 4.01
CA ARG A 77 -3.67 -8.91 3.61
C ARG A 77 -3.25 -7.71 4.43
N TYR A 78 -1.96 -7.68 4.73
CA TYR A 78 -1.36 -6.82 5.72
C TYR A 78 -0.07 -6.19 5.21
N LEU A 79 0.16 -4.91 5.56
CA LEU A 79 1.45 -4.26 5.38
C LEU A 79 2.27 -4.37 6.66
N ILE A 80 3.44 -4.97 6.55
CA ILE A 80 4.40 -5.11 7.63
C ILE A 80 5.49 -4.06 7.44
N SER A 81 5.64 -3.17 8.42
CA SER A 81 6.69 -2.15 8.42
C SER A 81 7.95 -2.70 9.08
N ILE A 82 9.10 -2.56 8.42
CA ILE A 82 10.40 -3.01 8.93
C ILE A 82 11.28 -1.79 9.20
N ARG A 83 12.06 -1.86 10.28
CA ARG A 83 13.04 -0.85 10.67
C ARG A 83 14.39 -1.52 10.88
N ASP A 84 15.42 -0.95 10.26
CA ASP A 84 16.82 -1.35 10.39
C ASP A 84 17.72 -0.10 10.47
N ASP A 85 19.03 -0.25 10.33
CA ASP A 85 20.01 0.86 10.29
C ASP A 85 20.35 1.34 8.86
N GLU A 86 19.67 0.82 7.84
CA GLU A 86 19.94 1.15 6.42
C GLU A 86 19.32 2.49 6.00
N GLN A 87 19.22 2.71 4.67
CA GLN A 87 18.49 3.85 4.10
C GLN A 87 17.02 3.82 4.52
N LYS A 88 16.40 5.00 4.59
CA LYS A 88 15.03 5.14 5.08
C LYS A 88 14.10 5.53 3.95
N ILE A 89 12.85 5.09 4.05
CA ILE A 89 11.82 5.47 3.10
C ILE A 89 11.63 7.00 3.18
N SER A 90 11.86 7.68 2.06
CA SER A 90 11.78 9.14 1.94
C SER A 90 10.57 9.61 1.13
N SER A 91 10.03 8.76 0.27
CA SER A 91 8.77 9.00 -0.43
C SER A 91 8.00 7.70 -0.62
N ILE A 92 6.68 7.78 -0.74
CA ILE A 92 5.83 6.61 -0.96
C ILE A 92 4.65 6.96 -1.88
N SER A 93 4.27 6.04 -2.75
CA SER A 93 3.17 6.22 -3.70
C SER A 93 2.50 4.88 -4.04
N LEU A 94 1.31 4.92 -4.63
CA LEU A 94 0.68 3.76 -5.24
C LEU A 94 0.95 3.75 -6.75
N VAL A 95 1.07 2.56 -7.32
CA VAL A 95 1.03 2.34 -8.77
C VAL A 95 -0.09 1.34 -9.05
N ARG A 96 -1.14 1.81 -9.74
CA ARG A 96 -2.33 1.04 -10.10
C ARG A 96 -2.45 0.93 -11.61
N ARG A 97 -2.43 -0.28 -12.16
CA ARG A 97 -2.50 -0.52 -13.61
C ARG A 97 -3.41 -1.69 -13.97
N LYS A 98 -4.05 -1.61 -15.13
CA LYS A 98 -4.90 -2.70 -15.65
C LYS A 98 -4.06 -3.91 -16.08
N ASP A 99 -2.93 -3.63 -16.71
CA ASP A 99 -1.98 -4.65 -17.15
C ASP A 99 -0.91 -4.88 -16.07
N SER A 100 -0.38 -6.10 -16.01
CA SER A 100 0.71 -6.44 -15.11
C SER A 100 1.96 -5.63 -15.44
N PHE A 101 2.72 -5.26 -14.42
CA PHE A 101 3.99 -4.56 -14.55
C PHE A 101 5.03 -5.17 -13.63
N ASP A 102 6.29 -5.06 -14.00
CA ASP A 102 7.40 -5.72 -13.30
C ASP A 102 8.31 -4.73 -12.54
N SER A 103 9.39 -5.27 -11.97
CA SER A 103 10.37 -4.46 -11.25
C SER A 103 11.11 -3.45 -12.13
N GLY A 104 11.27 -3.74 -13.43
CA GLY A 104 11.88 -2.83 -14.40
C GLY A 104 11.02 -1.60 -14.62
N ASP A 105 9.70 -1.78 -14.76
CA ASP A 105 8.74 -0.68 -14.88
C ASP A 105 8.79 0.25 -13.66
N ILE A 106 8.85 -0.31 -12.45
CA ILE A 106 8.89 0.45 -11.20
C ILE A 106 10.21 1.24 -11.07
N ARG A 107 11.34 0.64 -11.47
CA ARG A 107 12.63 1.34 -11.46
C ARG A 107 12.69 2.48 -12.48
N GLN A 108 12.04 2.33 -13.64
CA GLN A 108 11.94 3.41 -14.63
C GLN A 108 11.14 4.62 -14.11
N LEU A 109 10.22 4.39 -13.17
CA LEU A 109 9.50 5.44 -12.46
C LEU A 109 10.35 6.10 -11.34
N GLY A 110 11.56 5.62 -11.08
CA GLY A 110 12.50 6.19 -10.11
C GLY A 110 12.39 5.64 -8.69
N TYR A 111 11.60 4.58 -8.46
CA TYR A 111 11.45 3.98 -7.14
C TYR A 111 12.49 2.88 -6.88
N ASN A 112 12.88 2.75 -5.61
CA ASN A 112 13.91 1.81 -5.15
C ASN A 112 13.31 0.53 -4.54
N GLY A 113 12.10 0.60 -4.01
CA GLY A 113 11.40 -0.53 -3.39
C GLY A 113 9.91 -0.54 -3.69
N TRP A 114 9.32 -1.73 -3.58
CA TRP A 114 7.90 -1.97 -3.84
C TRP A 114 7.40 -3.23 -3.13
N THR A 115 6.09 -3.32 -2.92
CA THR A 115 5.43 -4.55 -2.51
C THR A 115 5.19 -5.48 -3.71
N GLU A 116 4.89 -6.74 -3.43
CA GLU A 116 4.13 -7.59 -4.36
C GLU A 116 2.74 -6.98 -4.68
N ASP A 117 1.99 -7.61 -5.58
CA ASP A 117 0.65 -7.15 -5.94
C ASP A 117 -0.33 -7.27 -4.76
N ILE A 118 -0.80 -6.12 -4.28
CA ILE A 118 -1.77 -6.00 -3.18
C ILE A 118 -3.13 -6.59 -3.59
N ASN A 119 -3.46 -6.59 -4.88
CA ASN A 119 -4.70 -7.15 -5.41
C ASN A 119 -4.57 -8.59 -5.90
N GLN A 120 -3.47 -9.28 -5.57
CA GLN A 120 -3.29 -10.68 -5.92
C GLN A 120 -4.52 -11.51 -5.54
N ASP A 121 -4.95 -12.37 -6.47
CA ASP A 121 -6.08 -13.28 -6.33
C ASP A 121 -7.46 -12.64 -6.10
N ARG A 122 -7.59 -11.30 -6.27
CA ARG A 122 -8.87 -10.56 -6.24
C ARG A 122 -9.37 -10.10 -7.60
N GLY A 123 -8.53 -10.18 -8.62
CA GLY A 123 -8.79 -9.59 -9.92
C GLY A 123 -8.75 -8.06 -9.90
N GLY A 124 -9.27 -7.43 -10.95
CA GLY A 124 -9.21 -5.97 -11.10
C GLY A 124 -7.85 -5.47 -11.57
N ALA A 125 -7.44 -4.30 -11.10
CA ALA A 125 -6.15 -3.69 -11.42
C ALA A 125 -5.03 -4.24 -10.53
N TYR A 126 -3.84 -4.41 -11.08
CA TYR A 126 -2.61 -4.63 -10.34
C TYR A 126 -2.32 -3.40 -9.49
N LEU A 127 -1.93 -3.61 -8.24
CA LEU A 127 -1.69 -2.53 -7.29
C LEU A 127 -0.44 -2.80 -6.48
N ARG A 128 0.54 -1.89 -6.54
CA ARG A 128 1.72 -1.95 -5.69
C ARG A 128 1.92 -0.66 -4.93
N LEU A 129 2.41 -0.77 -3.70
CA LEU A 129 2.96 0.34 -2.96
C LEU A 129 4.45 0.46 -3.32
N VAL A 130 4.92 1.64 -3.66
CA VAL A 130 6.29 1.90 -4.13
C VAL A 130 6.93 3.03 -3.33
N TRP A 131 8.26 3.00 -3.16
CA TRP A 131 8.98 4.01 -2.38
C TRP A 131 10.40 4.29 -2.87
N THR A 132 10.89 5.49 -2.54
CA THR A 132 12.31 5.85 -2.66
C THR A 132 13.00 5.75 -1.32
N LEU A 133 14.32 5.58 -1.36
CA LEU A 133 15.16 5.53 -0.17
C LEU A 133 16.07 6.76 -0.10
N GLU A 134 16.37 7.20 1.12
CA GLU A 134 17.38 8.22 1.46
C GLU A 134 18.39 7.66 2.46
#